data_AF-A0A535D770-F1
#
_entry.id   AF-A0A535D770-F1
#
_cell.length_a   1.000
_cell.length_b   1.000
_cell.length_c   1.000
_cell.angle_alpha   90.00
_cell.angle_beta   90.00
_cell.angle_gamma   90.00
#
_symmetry.space_group_name_H-M   'P 1'
#
loop_
_entity.id
_entity.type
_entity.pdbx_description
1 polymer ?
#
loop_
_entity_poly.entity_id
_entity_poly.type
_entity_poly.pdbx_seq_one_letter_code
_entity_poly.pdbx_strand_id
1 'polypeptide(L)'
;MVLTIGIVLSAVGLILLFNVGGAGDLAIKRVTSQSLGDLAPGFASTKRGFNIYATLVLAVGVFTLGLGVAGSDVPIGTSLMVLGGITFAGSSVIAIAGEVETYRALKR
;
A
#
# COMPACT_ATOMS: atom_id res chain seq x y z
N MET A 1 21.03 -0.21 -5.24
CA MET A 1 19.97 0.82 -5.11
C MET A 1 18.57 0.21 -5.11
N VAL A 2 18.20 -0.61 -6.09
CA VAL A 2 16.87 -1.26 -6.16
C VAL A 2 16.54 -2.09 -4.90
N LEU A 3 17.49 -2.92 -4.43
CA LEU A 3 17.33 -3.70 -3.21
C LEU A 3 17.03 -2.82 -1.99
N THR A 4 17.78 -1.72 -1.83
CA THR A 4 17.58 -0.76 -0.73
C THR A 4 16.19 -0.14 -0.79
N ILE A 5 15.71 0.25 -1.98
CA ILE A 5 14.36 0.79 -2.18
C ILE A 5 13.33 -0.26 -1.77
N GLY A 6 13.49 -1.51 -2.19
CA GLY A 6 12.59 -2.60 -1.82
C GLY A 6 12.54 -2.84 -0.31
N ILE A 7 13.70 -2.86 0.37
CA ILE A 7 13.77 -3.00 1.83
C ILE A 7 12.99 -1.87 2.52
N VAL A 8 13.24 -0.63 2.11
CA VAL A 8 12.58 0.55 2.71
C VAL A 8 11.08 0.51 2.48
N LEU A 9 10.62 0.25 1.26
CA LEU A 9 9.19 0.18 0.94
C LEU A 9 8.49 -0.97 1.66
N SER A 10 9.12 -2.14 1.74
CA SER A 10 8.57 -3.27 2.50
C SER A 10 8.50 -2.95 3.99
N ALA A 11 9.55 -2.35 4.56
CA ALA A 11 9.54 -1.94 5.97
C ALA A 11 8.44 -0.91 6.25
N VAL A 12 8.30 0.12 5.42
CA VAL A 12 7.23 1.13 5.54
C VAL A 12 5.86 0.46 5.42
N GLY A 13 5.65 -0.38 4.40
CA GLY A 13 4.40 -1.11 4.21
C GLY A 13 4.02 -1.94 5.44
N LEU A 14 4.97 -2.69 6.02
CA LEU A 14 4.75 -3.47 7.24
C LEU A 14 4.46 -2.58 8.46
N ILE A 15 5.22 -1.49 8.65
CA ILE A 15 5.03 -0.54 9.76
C ILE A 15 3.62 0.06 9.70
N LEU A 16 3.17 0.47 8.52
CA LEU A 16 1.84 1.04 8.33
C LEU A 16 0.75 -0.03 8.51
N LEU A 17 0.91 -1.21 7.91
CA LEU A 17 -0.09 -2.29 7.93
C LEU A 17 -0.30 -2.86 9.34
N PHE A 18 0.78 -3.05 10.10
CA PHE A 18 0.72 -3.52 11.49
C PHE A 18 0.60 -2.40 12.51
N ASN A 19 0.44 -1.15 12.05
CA ASN A 19 0.32 0.03 12.91
C ASN A 19 1.41 0.10 13.99
N VAL A 20 2.67 -0.19 13.61
CA VAL A 20 3.78 -0.27 14.55
C VAL A 20 3.98 1.09 15.22
N GLY A 21 3.88 1.13 16.56
CA GLY A 21 3.97 2.36 17.34
C GLY A 21 2.84 3.38 17.06
N GLY A 22 1.70 2.95 16.51
CA GLY A 22 0.60 3.85 16.15
C GLY A 22 0.82 4.64 14.85
N ALA A 23 1.81 4.27 14.04
CA ALA A 23 2.16 4.98 12.80
C ALA A 23 1.00 5.02 11.78
N GLY A 24 0.25 3.93 11.65
CA GLY A 24 -0.92 3.85 10.78
C GLY A 24 -2.05 4.76 11.24
N ASP A 25 -2.39 4.73 12.53
CA ASP A 25 -3.43 5.61 13.10
C ASP A 25 -3.03 7.08 13.00
N LEU A 26 -1.75 7.39 13.21
CA LEU A 26 -1.21 8.75 13.08
C LEU A 26 -1.27 9.22 11.63
N ALA A 27 -0.92 8.37 10.67
CA ALA A 27 -1.04 8.66 9.25
C ALA A 27 -2.50 8.87 8.83
N ILE A 28 -3.43 8.05 9.33
CA ILE A 28 -4.86 8.27 9.10
C ILE A 28 -5.28 9.64 9.62
N LYS A 29 -5.03 9.90 10.92
CA LYS A 29 -5.45 11.14 11.58
C LYS A 29 -4.86 12.40 10.95
N ARG A 30 -3.59 12.37 10.56
CA ARG A 30 -2.86 13.56 10.09
C ARG A 30 -2.83 13.73 8.58
N VAL A 31 -3.04 12.67 7.81
CA VAL A 31 -2.89 12.70 6.35
C VAL A 31 -4.20 12.34 5.67
N THR A 32 -4.70 11.12 5.85
CA THR A 32 -5.80 10.63 5.00
C THR A 32 -7.18 11.09 5.46
N SER A 33 -7.35 11.47 6.73
CA SER A 33 -8.59 12.02 7.27
C SER A 33 -8.72 13.55 7.10
N GLN A 34 -7.72 14.22 6.54
CA GLN A 34 -7.78 15.67 6.28
C GLN A 34 -8.49 15.94 4.95
N SER A 35 -9.35 16.96 4.90
CA SER A 35 -9.92 17.39 3.63
C SER A 35 -8.86 18.12 2.79
N LEU A 36 -8.85 17.85 1.49
CA LEU A 36 -7.99 18.51 0.53
C LEU A 36 -8.79 19.61 -0.17
N GLY A 37 -8.93 20.75 0.51
CA GLY A 37 -9.83 21.82 0.09
C GLY A 37 -11.28 21.34 0.10
N ASP A 38 -11.91 21.33 -1.07
CA ASP A 38 -13.30 20.90 -1.26
C ASP A 38 -13.46 19.38 -1.36
N LEU A 39 -12.36 18.61 -1.44
CA LEU A 39 -12.43 17.15 -1.44
C LEU A 39 -12.52 16.61 -0.01
N ALA A 40 -13.65 15.96 0.29
CA ALA A 40 -13.83 15.18 1.50
C ALA A 40 -12.84 14.00 1.58
N PRO A 41 -12.51 13.53 2.79
CA PRO A 41 -11.63 12.38 2.99
C PRO A 41 -12.12 11.12 2.23
N GLY A 42 -11.23 10.54 1.42
CA GLY A 42 -11.53 9.36 0.60
C GLY A 42 -11.49 8.03 1.35
N PHE A 43 -11.48 6.91 0.63
CA PHE A 43 -11.50 5.56 1.22
C PHE A 43 -10.32 5.31 2.17
N ALA A 44 -9.15 5.90 1.86
CA ALA A 44 -7.94 5.85 2.68
C ALA A 44 -8.10 6.44 4.09
N SER A 45 -9.15 7.22 4.35
CA SER A 45 -9.48 7.76 5.67
C SER A 45 -10.09 6.72 6.62
N THR A 46 -10.51 5.56 6.09
CA THR A 46 -11.02 4.43 6.87
C THR A 46 -9.90 3.43 7.19
N LYS A 47 -10.01 2.69 8.30
CA LYS A 47 -9.06 1.62 8.64
C LYS A 47 -8.92 0.58 7.53
N ARG A 48 -10.05 0.18 6.93
CA ARG A 48 -10.07 -0.79 5.84
C ARG A 48 -9.32 -0.26 4.63
N GLY A 49 -9.63 0.96 4.18
CA GLY A 49 -8.95 1.54 3.03
C GLY A 49 -7.47 1.78 3.26
N PHE A 50 -7.11 2.29 4.44
CA PHE A 50 -5.71 2.47 4.82
C PHE A 50 -4.91 1.17 4.76
N ASN A 51 -5.46 0.05 5.26
CA ASN A 51 -4.80 -1.25 5.18
C ASN A 51 -4.57 -1.71 3.74
N ILE A 52 -5.49 -1.42 2.81
CA ILE A 52 -5.31 -1.73 1.39
C ILE A 52 -4.19 -0.88 0.79
N TYR A 53 -4.13 0.41 1.10
CA TYR A 53 -3.04 1.28 0.65
C TYR A 53 -1.67 0.88 1.24
N ALA A 54 -1.61 0.50 2.52
CA ALA A 54 -0.41 -0.05 3.14
C ALA A 54 0.03 -1.37 2.47
N THR A 55 -0.93 -2.22 2.10
CA THR A 55 -0.68 -3.45 1.34
C THR A 55 -0.14 -3.14 -0.06
N LEU A 56 -0.62 -2.11 -0.73
CA LEU A 56 -0.08 -1.66 -2.02
C LEU A 56 1.38 -1.22 -1.89
N VAL A 57 1.71 -0.43 -0.87
CA VAL A 57 3.12 -0.02 -0.60
C VAL A 57 3.99 -1.24 -0.36
N LEU A 58 3.51 -2.19 0.46
CA LEU A 58 4.23 -3.44 0.71
C LEU A 58 4.42 -4.26 -0.57
N ALA A 59 3.40 -4.38 -1.40
CA ALA A 59 3.46 -5.13 -2.66
C ALA A 59 4.51 -4.56 -3.62
N VAL A 60 4.60 -3.22 -3.73
CA VAL A 60 5.66 -2.55 -4.50
C VAL A 60 7.04 -2.82 -3.89
N GLY A 61 7.16 -2.78 -2.56
CA GLY A 61 8.39 -3.15 -1.86
C GLY A 61 8.84 -4.59 -2.15
N VAL A 62 7.92 -5.55 -2.06
CA VAL A 62 8.18 -6.97 -2.33
C VAL A 62 8.58 -7.19 -3.79
N PHE A 63 7.90 -6.53 -4.74
CA PHE A 63 8.25 -6.62 -6.16
C PHE A 63 9.66 -6.08 -6.43
N THR A 64 9.99 -4.90 -5.88
CA THR A 64 11.31 -4.28 -6.05
C THR A 64 12.42 -5.05 -5.33
N LEU A 65 12.12 -5.67 -4.18
CA LEU A 65 13.02 -6.64 -3.54
C LEU A 65 13.30 -7.82 -4.48
N GLY A 66 12.27 -8.40 -5.09
CA GLY A 66 12.41 -9.49 -6.06
C GLY A 66 13.32 -9.12 -7.23
N LEU A 67 13.15 -7.92 -7.78
CA LEU A 67 14.02 -7.39 -8.83
C LEU A 67 15.48 -7.26 -8.38
N GLY A 68 15.71 -6.83 -7.13
CA GLY A 68 17.05 -6.76 -6.56
C GLY A 68 17.69 -8.14 -6.32
N VAL A 69 16.91 -9.11 -5.84
CA VAL A 69 17.36 -10.48 -5.53
C VAL A 69 17.60 -11.30 -6.80
N ALA A 70 16.87 -11.03 -7.89
CA ALA A 70 17.03 -11.72 -9.16
C ALA A 70 18.46 -11.62 -9.74
N GLY A 71 19.25 -10.63 -9.31
CA GLY A 71 20.67 -10.51 -9.68
C GLY A 71 21.59 -11.56 -9.04
N SER A 72 21.16 -12.22 -7.96
CA SER A 72 21.92 -13.27 -7.26
C SER A 72 21.21 -14.63 -7.25
N ASP A 73 19.88 -14.64 -7.18
CA ASP A 73 19.06 -15.85 -7.16
C ASP A 73 17.78 -15.61 -8.00
N VAL A 74 17.80 -16.12 -9.23
CA VAL A 74 16.72 -15.91 -10.20
C VAL A 74 15.41 -16.55 -9.73
N PRO A 75 15.36 -17.81 -9.26
CA PRO A 75 14.14 -18.40 -8.71
C PRO A 75 13.50 -17.55 -7.61
N ILE A 76 14.26 -17.17 -6.57
CA ILE A 76 13.73 -16.40 -5.44
C ILE A 76 13.27 -15.02 -5.91
N GLY A 77 14.10 -14.32 -6.69
CA GLY A 77 13.77 -12.99 -7.21
C GLY A 77 12.49 -12.99 -8.02
N THR A 78 12.33 -13.96 -8.92
CA THR A 78 11.14 -14.10 -9.77
C THR A 78 9.90 -14.42 -8.94
N SER A 79 9.99 -15.31 -7.95
CA SER A 79 8.87 -15.62 -7.05
C SER A 79 8.38 -14.39 -6.28
N LEU A 80 9.31 -13.57 -5.77
CA LEU A 80 8.97 -12.32 -5.08
C LEU A 80 8.31 -11.30 -6.03
N MET A 81 8.80 -11.17 -7.26
CA MET A 81 8.17 -10.32 -8.27
C MET A 81 6.75 -10.76 -8.59
N VAL A 82 6.52 -12.06 -8.78
CA VAL A 82 5.16 -12.60 -9.03
C VAL A 82 4.25 -12.34 -7.83
N LEU A 83 4.73 -12.62 -6.61
CA LEU A 83 3.96 -12.39 -5.39
C LEU A 83 3.57 -10.90 -5.25
N GLY A 84 4.54 -10.00 -5.34
CA GLY A 84 4.30 -8.56 -5.27
C GLY A 84 3.35 -8.08 -6.38
N GLY A 85 3.50 -8.58 -7.60
CA GLY A 85 2.64 -8.24 -8.73
C GLY A 85 1.19 -8.66 -8.54
N ILE A 86 0.95 -9.90 -8.11
CA ILE A 86 -0.40 -10.42 -7.84
C ILE A 86 -1.06 -9.66 -6.69
N THR A 87 -0.34 -9.45 -5.58
CA THR A 87 -0.85 -8.70 -4.44
C THR A 87 -1.18 -7.25 -4.82
N PHE A 88 -0.35 -6.62 -5.64
CA PHE A 88 -0.59 -5.27 -6.15
C PHE A 88 -1.85 -5.21 -7.00
N ALA A 89 -2.00 -6.14 -7.96
CA ALA A 89 -3.16 -6.19 -8.84
C ALA A 89 -4.47 -6.37 -8.04
N GLY A 90 -4.51 -7.35 -7.12
CA GLY A 90 -5.69 -7.59 -6.29
C GLY A 90 -6.03 -6.41 -5.38
N SER A 91 -5.03 -5.85 -4.70
CA SER A 91 -5.23 -4.70 -3.79
C SER A 91 -5.66 -3.44 -4.56
N SER A 92 -5.19 -3.25 -5.79
CA SER A 92 -5.56 -2.11 -6.63
C SER A 92 -7.04 -2.16 -7.01
N VAL A 93 -7.56 -3.33 -7.37
CA VAL A 93 -9.00 -3.52 -7.65
C VAL A 93 -9.83 -3.18 -6.41
N ILE A 94 -9.41 -3.64 -5.23
CA ILE A 94 -10.11 -3.36 -3.97
C ILE A 94 -10.06 -1.86 -3.64
N ALA A 95 -8.92 -1.21 -3.82
CA ALA A 95 -8.77 0.23 -3.59
C ALA A 95 -9.70 1.04 -4.50
N ILE A 96 -9.70 0.75 -5.80
CA ILE A 96 -10.56 1.44 -6.77
C ILE A 96 -12.03 1.24 -6.43
N ALA A 97 -12.45 0.01 -6.12
CA ALA A 97 -13.83 -0.27 -5.73
C ALA A 97 -14.23 0.51 -4.46
N GLY A 98 -13.36 0.55 -3.45
CA GLY A 98 -13.59 1.29 -2.21
C GLY A 98 -13.66 2.80 -2.41
N GLU A 99 -12.80 3.37 -3.27
CA GLU A 99 -12.86 4.79 -3.61
C GLU A 99 -14.15 5.14 -4.37
N VAL A 100 -14.58 4.27 -5.30
CA VAL A 100 -15.87 4.46 -6.01
C VAL A 100 -17.06 4.42 -5.05
N GLU A 101 -17.07 3.49 -4.11
CA GLU A 101 -18.13 3.39 -3.08
C GLU A 101 -18.14 4.65 -2.20
N THR A 102 -16.98 5.08 -1.72
CA THR A 102 -16.83 6.27 -0.87
C THR A 102 -17.30 7.53 -1.61
N TYR A 103 -16.91 7.69 -2.88
CA TYR A 103 -17.34 8.81 -3.71
C TYR A 103 -18.87 8.81 -3.94
N ARG A 104 -19.47 7.65 -4.18
CA ARG A 104 -20.93 7.53 -4.34
C ARG A 104 -21.67 7.90 -3.07
N ALA A 105 -21.14 7.54 -1.90
CA ALA A 105 -21.73 7.90 -0.61
C ALA A 105 -21.71 9.42 -0.37
N LEU A 106 -20.68 10.13 -0.84
CA LEU A 106 -20.57 11.60 -0.71
C LEU A 106 -21.50 12.38 -1.64
N LYS A 107 -21.91 11.79 -2.77
CA LYS A 107 -22.85 12.42 -3.72
C LYS A 107 -24.32 12.23 -3.34
N ARG A 108 -24.61 11.36 -2.38
CA ARG A 108 -25.95 10.97 -1.98
C ARG A 108 -26.45 11.86 -0.85
#